data_AF-A0A7S0UB44-F1
#
_entry.id   AF-A0A7S0UB44-F1
#
_cell.length_a   1.000
_cell.length_b   1.000
_cell.length_c   1.000
_cell.angle_alpha   90.00
_cell.angle_beta   90.00
_cell.angle_gamma   90.00
#
_symmetry.space_group_name_H-M   'P 1'
#
loop_
_entity.id
_entity.type
_entity.pdbx_description
1 polymer ?
#
loop_
_entity_poly.entity_id
_entity_poly.type
_entity_poly.pdbx_seq_one_letter_code
_entity_poly.pdbx_strand_id
1 'polypeptide(L)'
;DLIAKGSADKASVVAASLAAFERKFQYFVANVDRMDTLFEASFSPLTAGGKPWCKCPRTHRFLQLIQSRPMRLYNKLTEEVHSLPQGGNLKLLTRTCPTPGCGFELSAYVIGVGKDSR
;
A
#
# COMPACT_ATOMS: atom_id res chain seq x y z
N ASP A 1 35.60 6.34 8.36
CA ASP A 1 36.70 6.95 7.57
C ASP A 1 37.07 8.37 7.96
N LEU A 2 36.15 9.35 7.93
CA LEU A 2 36.50 10.77 8.19
C LEU A 2 36.97 11.04 9.63
N ILE A 3 36.43 10.32 10.62
CA ILE A 3 36.89 10.39 12.03
C ILE A 3 38.33 9.87 12.15
N ALA A 4 38.65 8.75 11.49
CA ALA A 4 39.98 8.15 11.53
C ALA A 4 41.05 9.01 10.83
N LYS A 5 40.64 9.83 9.86
CA LYS A 5 41.49 10.82 9.17
C LYS A 5 41.58 12.17 9.89
N GLY A 6 40.92 12.32 11.05
CA GLY A 6 40.88 13.58 11.82
C GLY A 6 40.03 14.69 11.19
N SER A 7 39.30 14.40 10.12
CA SER A 7 38.51 15.38 9.36
C SER A 7 37.07 15.54 9.91
N ALA A 8 36.67 14.74 10.89
CA ALA A 8 35.38 14.86 11.55
C ALA A 8 35.52 14.51 13.04
N ASP A 9 34.90 15.31 13.90
CA ASP A 9 34.91 15.05 15.34
C ASP A 9 33.98 13.88 15.69
N LYS A 10 34.49 12.96 16.52
CA LYS A 10 33.76 11.76 16.94
C LYS A 10 32.51 12.15 17.72
N ALA A 11 32.60 13.09 18.67
CA ALA A 11 31.48 13.43 19.53
C ALA A 11 30.34 14.06 18.72
N SER A 12 30.67 14.96 17.79
CA SER A 12 29.74 15.54 16.84
C SER A 12 29.03 14.50 15.96
N VAL A 13 29.78 13.54 15.39
CA VAL A 13 29.20 12.48 14.54
C VAL A 13 28.27 11.56 15.34
N VAL A 14 28.64 11.23 16.58
CA VAL A 14 27.80 10.42 17.47
C VAL A 14 26.51 11.15 17.82
N ALA A 15 26.59 12.43 18.20
CA ALA A 15 25.42 13.24 18.51
C ALA A 15 24.47 13.38 17.31
N ALA A 16 25.01 13.66 16.12
CA ALA A 16 24.21 13.72 14.88
C ALA A 16 23.57 12.38 14.54
N SER A 17 24.28 11.28 14.75
CA SER A 17 23.74 9.93 14.52
C SER A 17 22.60 9.63 15.48
N LEU A 18 22.76 9.92 16.78
CA LEU A 18 21.71 9.75 17.79
C LEU A 18 20.47 10.58 17.45
N ALA A 19 20.64 11.86 17.09
CA ALA A 19 19.54 12.72 16.68
C ALA A 19 18.82 12.18 15.43
N ALA A 20 19.57 11.65 14.46
CA ALA A 20 18.99 11.03 13.27
C ALA A 20 18.20 9.74 13.60
N PHE A 21 18.72 8.91 14.52
CA PHE A 21 18.03 7.72 14.99
C PHE A 21 16.77 8.06 15.77
N GLU A 22 16.83 9.03 16.68
CA GLU A 22 15.68 9.51 17.44
C GLU A 22 14.57 10.01 16.51
N ARG A 23 14.92 10.87 15.53
CA ARG A 23 13.93 11.38 14.56
C ARG A 23 13.31 10.26 13.74
N LYS A 24 14.11 9.27 13.30
CA LYS A 24 13.61 8.09 12.58
C LYS A 24 12.69 7.26 13.47
N PHE A 25 13.03 7.08 14.74
CA PHE A 25 12.24 6.33 15.70
C PHE A 25 10.90 7.03 15.97
N GLN A 26 10.90 8.34 16.24
CA GLN A 26 9.67 9.11 16.42
C GLN A 26 8.77 9.04 15.18
N TYR A 27 9.34 9.17 13.98
CA TYR A 27 8.59 9.01 12.74
C TYR A 27 7.99 7.60 12.61
N PHE A 28 8.77 6.57 12.92
CA PHE A 28 8.32 5.18 12.89
C PHE A 28 7.16 4.96 13.87
N VAL A 29 7.29 5.38 15.12
CA VAL A 29 6.24 5.26 16.15
C VAL A 29 4.96 5.98 15.71
N ALA A 30 5.07 7.19 15.14
CA ALA A 30 3.93 7.94 14.65
C ALA A 30 3.24 7.33 13.41
N ASN A 31 3.89 6.39 12.71
CA ASN A 31 3.39 5.80 11.47
C ASN A 31 3.37 4.27 11.50
N VAL A 32 3.44 3.65 12.67
CA VAL A 32 3.55 2.18 12.82
C VAL A 32 2.37 1.46 12.18
N ASP A 33 1.16 2.03 12.27
CA ASP A 33 -0.06 1.48 11.67
C ASP A 33 0.04 1.31 10.14
N ARG A 34 0.81 2.18 9.47
CA ARG A 34 1.07 2.05 8.02
C ARG A 34 1.90 0.81 7.73
N MET A 35 2.87 0.53 8.59
CA MET A 35 3.70 -0.65 8.48
C MET A 35 2.88 -1.91 8.74
N ASP A 36 2.00 -1.90 9.75
CA ASP A 36 1.09 -3.02 10.04
C ASP A 36 0.16 -3.30 8.85
N THR A 37 -0.41 -2.26 8.23
CA THR A 37 -1.26 -2.39 7.04
C THR A 37 -0.50 -3.05 5.87
N LEU A 38 0.77 -2.67 5.67
CA LEU A 38 1.64 -3.26 4.65
C LEU A 38 2.00 -4.71 4.98
N PHE A 39 2.34 -4.99 6.24
CA PHE A 39 2.67 -6.33 6.69
C PHE A 39 1.46 -7.28 6.56
N GLU A 40 0.26 -6.85 6.93
CA GLU A 40 -0.96 -7.65 6.72
C GLU A 40 -1.25 -7.92 5.24
N ALA A 41 -0.87 -6.99 4.34
CA ALA A 41 -1.06 -7.17 2.90
C ALA A 41 0.01 -8.09 2.28
N SER A 42 1.26 -7.97 2.71
CA SER A 42 2.40 -8.74 2.21
C SER A 42 2.46 -10.16 2.77
N PHE A 43 2.05 -10.35 4.03
CA PHE A 43 2.13 -11.63 4.75
C PHE A 43 0.77 -12.30 4.94
N SER A 44 -0.25 -11.93 4.16
CA SER A 44 -1.49 -12.70 4.11
C SER A 44 -1.15 -14.16 3.81
N PRO A 45 -1.67 -15.13 4.59
CA PRO A 45 -1.32 -16.54 4.42
C PRO A 45 -1.54 -16.97 2.96
N LEU A 46 -0.68 -17.86 2.42
CA LEU A 46 -0.66 -18.25 1.01
C LEU A 46 -2.06 -18.67 0.47
N THR A 47 -2.91 -19.20 1.34
CA THR A 47 -4.29 -19.63 1.09
C THR A 47 -5.29 -18.47 0.91
N ALA A 48 -4.95 -17.27 1.37
CA ALA A 48 -5.69 -16.01 1.22
C ALA A 48 -5.08 -15.08 0.14
N GLY A 49 -4.22 -15.61 -0.73
CA GLY A 49 -3.63 -14.87 -1.84
C GLY A 49 -4.71 -14.16 -2.65
N GLY A 50 -4.69 -12.83 -2.61
CA GLY A 50 -5.77 -12.01 -3.16
C GLY A 50 -6.03 -12.29 -4.64
N LYS A 51 -7.32 -12.37 -5.01
CA LYS A 51 -7.77 -12.63 -6.38
C LYS A 51 -7.30 -11.50 -7.30
N PRO A 52 -6.69 -11.78 -8.47
CA PRO A 52 -6.42 -10.75 -9.47
C PRO A 52 -7.71 -9.99 -9.81
N TRP A 53 -7.69 -8.67 -9.69
CA TRP A 53 -8.90 -7.84 -9.79
C TRP A 53 -8.89 -6.87 -10.97
N CYS A 54 -8.03 -5.85 -10.90
CA CYS A 54 -7.95 -4.81 -11.93
C CYS A 54 -6.48 -4.51 -12.25
N LYS A 55 -6.18 -4.03 -13.45
CA LYS A 55 -4.81 -3.71 -13.84
C LYS A 55 -4.35 -2.37 -13.26
N CYS A 56 -3.16 -2.38 -12.68
CA CYS A 56 -2.44 -1.16 -12.34
C CYS A 56 -1.84 -0.55 -13.62
N PRO A 57 -2.07 0.73 -13.91
CA PRO A 57 -1.53 1.42 -15.08
C PRO A 57 -0.03 1.72 -14.96
N ARG A 58 0.51 1.77 -13.74
CA ARG A 58 1.95 1.99 -13.52
C ARG A 58 2.78 0.74 -13.78
N THR A 59 2.28 -0.42 -13.38
CA THR A 59 3.03 -1.69 -13.43
C THR A 59 2.55 -2.65 -14.50
N HIS A 60 1.40 -2.37 -15.13
CA HIS A 60 0.71 -3.27 -16.06
C HIS A 60 0.52 -4.70 -15.50
N ARG A 61 0.36 -4.81 -14.18
CA ARG A 61 0.07 -6.06 -13.47
C ARG A 61 -1.28 -5.96 -12.79
N PHE A 62 -1.92 -7.12 -12.58
CA PHE A 62 -3.17 -7.17 -11.83
C PHE A 62 -2.91 -6.88 -10.35
N LEU A 63 -3.69 -5.96 -9.80
CA LEU A 63 -3.82 -5.74 -8.37
C LEU A 63 -4.54 -6.92 -7.74
N GLN A 64 -4.12 -7.28 -6.53
CA GLN A 64 -4.73 -8.35 -5.76
C GLN A 64 -5.85 -7.79 -4.88
N LEU A 65 -7.07 -8.31 -5.03
CA LEU A 65 -8.16 -8.03 -4.12
C LEU A 65 -8.03 -8.91 -2.88
N ILE A 66 -7.74 -8.27 -1.75
CA ILE A 66 -7.76 -8.90 -0.43
C ILE A 66 -9.17 -8.69 0.13
N GLN A 67 -9.92 -9.77 0.26
CA GLN A 67 -11.31 -9.76 0.73
C GLN A 67 -11.45 -9.81 2.27
N SER A 68 -10.34 -10.01 3.00
CA SER A 68 -10.36 -9.86 4.46
C SER A 68 -10.78 -8.44 4.81
N ARG A 69 -11.64 -8.28 5.82
CA ARG A 69 -12.13 -6.96 6.20
C ARG A 69 -11.00 -6.16 6.88
N PRO A 70 -10.79 -4.88 6.52
CA PRO A 70 -11.42 -4.14 5.43
C PRO A 70 -10.87 -4.54 4.05
N MET A 71 -11.76 -4.66 3.06
CA MET A 71 -11.37 -5.03 1.70
C MET A 71 -10.44 -3.98 1.10
N ARG A 72 -9.42 -4.44 0.37
CA ARG A 72 -8.36 -3.58 -0.18
C ARG A 72 -7.78 -4.17 -1.46
N LEU A 73 -7.25 -3.31 -2.32
CA LEU A 73 -6.42 -3.72 -3.45
C LEU A 73 -4.95 -3.57 -3.09
N TYR A 74 -4.14 -4.56 -3.41
CA TYR A 74 -2.71 -4.56 -3.12
C TYR A 74 -1.89 -4.75 -4.39
N ASN A 75 -0.89 -3.91 -4.59
CA ASN A 75 0.09 -4.04 -5.66
C ASN A 75 1.37 -4.68 -5.14
N LYS A 76 1.64 -5.93 -5.56
CA LYS A 76 2.85 -6.66 -5.16
C LYS A 76 4.16 -6.03 -5.62
N LEU A 77 4.15 -5.24 -6.70
CA LEU A 77 5.39 -4.69 -7.26
C LEU A 77 5.76 -3.34 -6.65
N THR A 78 4.76 -2.51 -6.32
CA THR A 78 4.98 -1.19 -5.68
C THR A 78 4.76 -1.22 -4.18
N GLU A 79 4.27 -2.34 -3.64
CA GLU A 79 3.86 -2.51 -2.25
C GLU A 79 2.82 -1.47 -1.79
N GLU A 80 2.01 -0.97 -2.73
CA GLU A 80 0.96 0.01 -2.44
C GLU A 80 -0.36 -0.68 -2.08
N VAL A 81 -1.04 -0.16 -1.06
CA VAL A 81 -2.38 -0.58 -0.64
C VAL A 81 -3.39 0.50 -0.99
N HIS A 82 -4.42 0.14 -1.75
CA HIS A 82 -5.55 1.01 -2.05
C HIS A 82 -6.78 0.54 -1.25
N SER A 83 -7.25 1.39 -0.35
CA SER A 83 -8.45 1.14 0.46
C SER A 83 -9.70 1.14 -0.41
N LEU A 84 -10.63 0.23 -0.14
CA LEU A 84 -11.93 0.17 -0.81
C LEU A 84 -13.05 0.58 0.16
N PRO A 85 -14.19 1.09 -0.36
CA PRO A 85 -15.37 1.35 0.46
C PRO A 85 -15.88 0.08 1.17
N GLN A 86 -16.38 0.23 2.41
CA GLN A 86 -16.82 -0.89 3.26
C GLN A 86 -18.33 -1.10 3.22
N GLY A 87 -18.77 -2.37 3.22
CA GLY A 87 -20.20 -2.72 3.35
C GLY A 87 -20.95 -2.99 2.05
N GLY A 88 -20.25 -3.35 0.97
CA GLY A 88 -20.83 -3.55 -0.35
C GLY A 88 -20.03 -4.56 -1.19
N ASN A 89 -20.50 -4.81 -2.40
CA ASN A 89 -19.82 -5.70 -3.36
C ASN A 89 -19.09 -4.89 -4.44
N LEU A 90 -17.95 -5.41 -4.87
CA LEU A 90 -17.21 -4.86 -6.00
C LEU A 90 -17.57 -5.63 -7.28
N LYS A 91 -17.81 -4.90 -8.36
CA LYS A 91 -17.96 -5.44 -9.72
C LYS A 91 -16.92 -4.77 -10.62
N LEU A 92 -16.13 -5.54 -11.36
CA LEU A 92 -15.15 -4.98 -12.30
C LEU A 92 -15.87 -4.40 -13.52
N LEU A 93 -15.44 -3.22 -13.98
CA LEU A 93 -15.94 -2.60 -15.22
C LEU A 93 -14.87 -2.74 -16.30
N THR A 94 -15.28 -2.98 -17.54
CA THR A 94 -14.37 -3.07 -18.71
C THR A 94 -13.83 -1.71 -19.15
N ARG A 95 -14.20 -0.62 -18.46
CA ARG A 95 -13.81 0.75 -18.83
C ARG A 95 -12.62 1.20 -18.01
N THR A 96 -11.75 1.99 -18.62
CA THR A 96 -10.65 2.68 -17.94
C THR A 96 -11.07 4.05 -17.44
N CYS A 97 -10.31 4.57 -16.46
CA CYS A 97 -10.51 5.89 -15.90
C CYS A 97 -10.36 6.97 -16.99
N PRO A 98 -11.34 7.89 -17.14
CA PRO A 98 -11.32 8.91 -18.19
C PRO A 98 -10.29 10.03 -17.94
N THR A 99 -9.73 10.11 -16.74
CA THR A 99 -8.76 11.15 -16.39
C THR A 99 -7.44 10.92 -17.13
N PRO A 100 -6.91 11.93 -17.86
CA PRO A 100 -5.66 11.81 -18.58
C PRO A 100 -4.51 11.47 -17.61
N GLY A 101 -3.73 10.44 -17.94
CA GLY A 101 -2.62 9.96 -17.12
C GLY A 101 -2.99 9.02 -15.97
N CYS A 102 -4.28 8.73 -15.74
CA CYS A 102 -4.69 7.76 -14.72
C CYS A 102 -4.59 6.33 -15.25
N GLY A 103 -5.40 5.97 -16.26
CA GLY A 103 -5.32 4.66 -16.93
C GLY A 103 -5.77 3.43 -16.12
N PHE A 104 -6.27 3.60 -14.89
CA PHE A 104 -6.78 2.50 -14.07
C PHE A 104 -8.04 1.86 -14.68
N GLU A 105 -8.17 0.54 -14.56
CA GLU A 105 -9.45 -0.14 -14.81
C GLU A 105 -10.45 0.22 -13.70
N LEU A 106 -11.67 0.58 -14.08
CA LEU A 106 -12.70 1.02 -13.13
C LEU A 106 -13.35 -0.18 -12.44
N SER A 107 -13.78 0.01 -11.19
CA SER A 107 -14.63 -0.95 -10.49
C SER A 107 -15.83 -0.23 -9.89
N ALA A 108 -17.01 -0.83 -10.05
CA ALA A 108 -18.24 -0.37 -9.44
C ALA A 108 -18.35 -0.93 -8.02
N TYR A 109 -18.65 -0.05 -7.08
CA TYR A 109 -18.96 -0.41 -5.71
C TYR A 109 -20.47 -0.29 -5.51
N VAL A 110 -21.10 -1.40 -5.12
CA VAL A 110 -22.57 -1.50 -4.99
C VAL A 110 -22.93 -1.76 -3.54
N ILE A 111 -23.72 -0.86 -2.95
CA ILE A 111 -24.29 -0.97 -1.60
C ILE A 111 -25.78 -1.31 -1.74
N GLY A 112 -26.24 -2.38 -1.09
CA GLY A 112 -27.65 -2.80 -1.09
C GLY A 112 -27.97 -3.97 -2.02
N VAL A 113 -29.11 -4.63 -1.76
CA VAL A 113 -29.63 -5.78 -2.52
C VAL A 113 -30.16 -5.28 -3.86
N GLY A 114 -29.27 -4.98 -4.80
CA GLY A 114 -29.64 -4.92 -6.21
C GLY A 114 -29.93 -6.34 -6.66
N LYS A 115 -31.20 -6.75 -6.64
CA LYS A 115 -31.66 -7.95 -7.34
C LYS A 115 -31.07 -7.90 -8.75
N ASP A 116 -30.27 -8.91 -9.09
CA ASP A 116 -29.80 -9.11 -10.46
C ASP A 116 -31.03 -9.20 -11.37
N SER A 117 -31.30 -8.11 -12.10
CA SER A 117 -32.28 -8.10 -13.17
C SER A 117 -31.54 -8.26 -14.49
N ARG A 118 -31.44 -9.54 -14.89
CA ARG A 118 -31.27 -10.11 -16.24
C ARG A 118 -30.12 -9.61 -17.11
#